data_AF-A0A258E0P6-F1
#
_entry.id   AF-A0A258E0P6-F1
#
_cell.length_a   1.000
_cell.length_b   1.000
_cell.length_c   1.000
_cell.angle_alpha   90.00
_cell.angle_beta   90.00
_cell.angle_gamma   90.00
#
_symmetry.space_group_name_H-M   'P 1'
#
loop_
_entity.id
_entity.type
_entity.pdbx_description
1 polymer ?
#
loop_
_entity_poly.entity_id
_entity_poly.type
_entity_poly.pdbx_seq_one_letter_code
_entity_poly.pdbx_strand_id
1 'polypeptide(L)'
;MQVYMGDVAAQLTDEITAQLGSAVESSMAGLADDLRGAVSIDQDAFMASFQMDKSQEELTQLLMSAASTRAATYESTMRTLGYVSPDEPSAVNIYPIDFESKAQITDLLDSYNERMRETGREGQVITYSDLVGALMSSVTDIINTISYVLIAFVAISLVVSSIMIGVITYISVLERRKEIGILRAVGAS
;
A
#
# COMPACT_ATOMS: atom_id res chain seq x y z
N MET A 1 53.53 19.05 -37.64
CA MET A 1 52.41 18.10 -37.90
C MET A 1 51.46 17.94 -36.70
N GLN A 2 51.60 18.70 -35.61
CA GLN A 2 50.72 18.63 -34.41
C GLN A 2 49.62 19.70 -34.36
N VAL A 3 49.65 20.72 -35.24
CA VAL A 3 48.64 21.80 -35.27
C VAL A 3 47.40 21.42 -36.10
N TYR A 4 47.52 20.44 -36.99
CA TYR A 4 46.43 20.01 -37.88
C TYR A 4 45.40 19.06 -37.23
N MET A 5 45.67 18.49 -36.05
CA MET A 5 44.73 17.57 -35.36
C MET A 5 43.81 18.29 -34.35
N GLY A 6 44.16 19.51 -33.92
CA GLY A 6 43.33 20.31 -33.01
C GLY A 6 42.13 20.94 -33.72
N ASP A 7 42.35 21.51 -34.91
CA ASP A 7 41.28 22.13 -35.70
C ASP A 7 40.28 21.10 -36.25
N VAL A 8 40.75 19.91 -36.65
CA VAL A 8 39.88 18.84 -37.15
C VAL A 8 39.01 18.27 -36.03
N ALA A 9 39.53 18.16 -34.81
CA ALA A 9 38.74 17.72 -33.65
C ALA A 9 37.68 18.77 -33.27
N ALA A 10 38.02 20.06 -33.29
CA ALA A 10 37.09 21.15 -33.03
C ALA A 10 35.95 21.21 -34.05
N GLN A 11 36.26 21.07 -35.35
CA GLN A 11 35.27 21.01 -36.43
C GLN A 11 34.33 19.80 -36.31
N LEU A 12 34.87 18.63 -35.95
CA LEU A 12 34.07 17.42 -35.71
C LEU A 12 33.13 17.59 -34.52
N THR A 13 33.57 18.22 -33.42
CA THR A 13 32.68 18.50 -32.29
C THR A 13 31.60 19.51 -32.64
N ASP A 14 31.91 20.58 -33.38
CA ASP A 14 30.88 21.57 -33.77
C ASP A 14 29.82 20.96 -34.70
N GLU A 15 30.23 20.11 -35.64
CA GLU A 15 29.30 19.45 -36.56
C GLU A 15 28.46 18.37 -35.86
N ILE A 16 29.05 17.60 -34.94
CA ILE A 16 28.33 16.66 -34.08
C ILE A 16 27.36 17.40 -33.15
N THR A 17 27.74 18.55 -32.59
CA THR A 17 26.89 19.34 -31.69
C THR A 17 25.75 20.01 -32.45
N ALA A 18 25.97 20.43 -33.69
CA ALA A 18 24.91 20.95 -34.57
C ALA A 18 23.94 19.85 -35.03
N GLN A 19 24.43 18.65 -35.34
CA GLN A 19 23.59 17.49 -35.65
C GLN A 19 22.80 17.00 -34.44
N LEU A 20 23.43 16.92 -33.26
CA LEU A 20 22.74 16.62 -32.01
C LEU A 20 21.75 17.72 -31.64
N GLY A 21 22.09 18.99 -31.83
CA GLY A 21 21.19 20.11 -31.59
C GLY A 21 19.91 20.00 -32.42
N SER A 22 20.02 19.79 -33.72
CA SER A 22 18.86 19.64 -34.62
C SER A 22 18.09 18.33 -34.40
N ALA A 23 18.76 17.23 -34.05
CA ALA A 23 18.11 15.96 -33.70
C ALA A 23 17.37 16.02 -32.35
N VAL A 24 17.94 16.70 -31.36
CA VAL A 24 17.33 16.94 -30.05
C VAL A 24 16.19 17.94 -30.17
N GLU A 25 16.32 18.98 -31.00
CA GLU A 25 15.28 19.99 -31.22
C GLU A 25 14.06 19.39 -31.94
N SER A 26 14.27 18.53 -32.95
CA SER A 26 13.17 17.79 -33.60
C SER A 26 12.56 16.71 -32.70
N SER A 27 13.36 16.03 -31.87
CA SER A 27 12.87 15.07 -30.89
C SER A 27 12.11 15.75 -29.74
N MET A 28 12.55 16.94 -29.29
CA MET A 28 11.84 17.76 -28.31
C MET A 28 10.56 18.38 -28.88
N ALA A 29 10.53 18.75 -30.16
CA ALA A 29 9.32 19.25 -30.81
C ALA A 29 8.23 18.16 -30.85
N GLY A 30 8.59 16.92 -31.17
CA GLY A 30 7.68 15.77 -31.11
C GLY A 30 7.23 15.45 -29.68
N LEU A 31 8.17 15.47 -28.71
CA LEU A 31 7.86 15.23 -27.31
C LEU A 31 6.95 16.32 -26.72
N ALA A 32 7.11 17.58 -27.14
CA ALA A 32 6.27 18.70 -26.73
C ALA A 32 4.85 18.62 -27.32
N ASP A 33 4.71 18.08 -28.54
CA ASP A 33 3.41 17.85 -29.18
C ASP A 33 2.68 16.65 -28.54
N ASP A 34 3.43 15.56 -28.25
CA ASP A 34 2.93 14.40 -27.51
C ASP A 34 2.58 14.74 -26.04
N LEU A 35 3.36 15.61 -25.38
CA LEU A 35 3.04 16.14 -24.06
C LEU A 35 1.83 17.07 -24.10
N ARG A 36 1.67 17.92 -25.12
CA ARG A 36 0.45 18.74 -25.31
C ARG A 36 -0.79 17.87 -25.52
N GLY A 37 -0.66 16.73 -26.17
CA GLY A 37 -1.75 15.78 -26.43
C GLY A 37 -2.09 14.86 -25.25
N ALA A 38 -1.10 14.43 -24.46
CA ALA A 38 -1.28 13.50 -23.34
C ALA A 38 -1.42 14.18 -21.98
N VAL A 39 -1.05 15.46 -21.88
CA VAL A 39 -1.01 16.22 -20.65
C VAL A 39 -1.68 17.57 -20.89
N SER A 40 -3.00 17.64 -20.73
CA SER A 40 -3.69 18.91 -20.52
C SER A 40 -3.35 19.44 -19.12
N ILE A 41 -2.08 19.70 -18.86
CA ILE A 41 -1.70 20.52 -17.72
C ILE A 41 -2.14 21.93 -18.10
N ASP A 42 -3.28 22.31 -17.55
CA ASP A 42 -3.70 23.69 -17.46
C ASP A 42 -2.54 24.47 -16.84
N GLN A 43 -1.86 25.24 -17.69
CA GLN A 43 -0.62 25.91 -17.37
C GLN A 43 -0.85 26.92 -16.23
N ASP A 44 -2.06 27.48 -16.16
CA ASP A 44 -2.48 28.39 -15.10
C ASP A 44 -2.76 27.63 -13.81
N ALA A 45 -3.35 26.43 -13.86
CA ALA A 45 -3.57 25.57 -12.69
C ALA A 45 -2.26 24.97 -12.13
N PHE A 46 -1.31 24.63 -13.00
CA PHE A 46 0.02 24.18 -12.60
C PHE A 46 0.79 25.31 -11.92
N MET A 47 0.84 26.49 -12.54
CA MET A 47 1.46 27.67 -11.95
C MET A 47 0.76 28.11 -10.65
N ALA A 48 -0.56 27.92 -10.53
CA ALA A 48 -1.30 28.16 -9.29
C ALA A 48 -1.05 27.09 -8.21
N SER A 49 -0.72 25.85 -8.59
CA SER A 49 -0.32 24.79 -7.66
C SER A 49 1.11 24.96 -7.15
N PHE A 50 1.98 25.62 -7.94
CA PHE A 50 3.24 26.19 -7.49
C PHE A 50 3.00 27.59 -6.90
N GLN A 51 2.25 27.66 -5.80
CA GLN A 51 2.07 28.91 -5.05
C GLN A 51 3.45 29.57 -4.83
N MET A 52 3.67 30.68 -5.52
CA MET A 52 4.90 31.46 -5.54
C MET A 52 5.07 32.21 -4.22
N ASP A 53 5.54 31.50 -3.21
CA ASP A 53 6.13 32.09 -2.00
C ASP A 53 7.53 31.52 -1.71
N LYS A 54 8.15 30.94 -2.75
CA LYS A 54 9.50 30.40 -2.70
C LYS A 54 10.42 31.30 -3.51
N SER A 55 11.47 31.81 -2.86
CA SER A 55 12.42 32.72 -3.47
C SER A 55 13.06 32.11 -4.71
N GLN A 56 13.53 32.96 -5.63
CA GLN A 56 14.27 32.53 -6.83
C GLN A 56 15.46 31.62 -6.48
N GLU A 57 16.02 31.76 -5.27
CA GLU A 57 17.05 30.86 -4.72
C GLU A 57 16.53 29.47 -4.38
N GLU A 58 15.35 29.32 -3.78
CA GLU A 58 14.77 28.00 -3.50
C GLU A 58 14.39 27.25 -4.78
N LEU A 59 13.88 27.96 -5.78
CA LEU A 59 13.58 27.37 -7.09
C LEU A 59 14.87 26.95 -7.81
N THR A 60 15.93 27.74 -7.68
CA THR A 60 17.26 27.41 -8.21
C THR A 60 17.89 26.24 -7.45
N GLN A 61 17.76 26.15 -6.13
CA GLN A 61 18.18 24.98 -5.35
C GLN A 61 17.38 23.73 -5.70
N LEU A 62 16.08 23.84 -5.92
CA LEU A 62 15.24 22.74 -6.37
C LEU A 62 15.69 22.26 -7.75
N LEU A 63 15.89 23.17 -8.70
CA LEU A 63 16.42 22.87 -10.03
C LEU A 63 17.84 22.29 -9.98
N MET A 64 18.72 22.81 -9.13
CA MET A 64 20.05 22.23 -8.91
C MET A 64 19.99 20.87 -8.19
N SER A 65 19.01 20.63 -7.33
CA SER A 65 18.79 19.31 -6.70
C SER A 65 18.23 18.28 -7.66
N ALA A 66 17.47 18.73 -8.67
CA ALA A 66 16.94 17.90 -9.75
C ALA A 66 17.96 17.71 -10.89
N ALA A 67 18.81 18.72 -11.15
CA ALA A 67 19.85 18.71 -12.18
C ALA A 67 21.19 18.16 -11.68
N SER A 68 21.40 18.09 -10.36
CA SER A 68 22.46 17.25 -9.81
C SER A 68 22.07 15.81 -10.08
N THR A 69 22.62 15.29 -11.18
CA THR A 69 22.98 13.89 -11.30
C THR A 69 23.54 13.53 -9.92
N ARG A 70 22.81 12.73 -9.12
CA ARG A 70 23.30 12.25 -7.83
C ARG A 70 24.73 11.81 -8.10
N ALA A 71 25.71 12.49 -7.49
CA ALA A 71 27.10 12.26 -7.80
C ALA A 71 27.31 10.76 -7.80
N ALA A 72 27.75 10.19 -8.92
CA ALA A 72 27.91 8.76 -9.07
C ALA A 72 28.96 8.31 -8.06
N THR A 73 28.52 7.95 -6.86
CA THR A 73 29.41 7.44 -5.83
C THR A 73 29.86 6.08 -6.30
N TYR A 74 31.09 5.70 -5.92
CA TYR A 74 31.63 4.38 -6.22
C TYR A 74 30.63 3.28 -5.84
N GLU A 75 30.03 3.41 -4.65
CA GLU A 75 29.03 2.48 -4.14
C GLU A 75 27.73 2.46 -4.97
N SER A 76 27.16 3.63 -5.29
CA SER A 76 25.96 3.72 -6.15
C SER A 76 26.21 3.10 -7.52
N THR A 77 27.40 3.34 -8.09
CA THR A 77 27.79 2.81 -9.41
C THR A 77 27.98 1.29 -9.35
N MET A 78 28.64 0.78 -8.32
CA MET A 78 28.81 -0.66 -8.11
C MET A 78 27.46 -1.37 -7.96
N ARG A 79 26.52 -0.79 -7.19
CA ARG A 79 25.15 -1.31 -7.08
C ARG A 79 24.42 -1.29 -8.43
N THR A 80 24.53 -0.21 -9.21
CA THR A 80 23.93 -0.13 -10.57
C THR A 80 24.53 -1.15 -11.53
N LEU A 81 25.82 -1.45 -11.40
CA LEU A 81 26.51 -2.47 -12.20
C LEU A 81 26.25 -3.91 -11.72
N GLY A 82 25.40 -4.10 -10.70
CA GLY A 82 25.02 -5.42 -10.20
C GLY A 82 26.04 -6.06 -9.26
N TYR A 83 26.94 -5.28 -8.66
CA TYR A 83 27.80 -5.77 -7.59
C TYR A 83 26.95 -6.06 -6.35
N VAL A 84 27.00 -7.32 -5.89
CA VAL A 84 26.27 -7.79 -4.70
C VAL A 84 27.29 -8.31 -3.70
N SER A 85 27.31 -7.72 -2.51
CA SER A 85 28.04 -8.28 -1.37
C SER A 85 27.17 -9.31 -0.66
N PRO A 86 27.68 -10.52 -0.34
CA PRO A 86 26.96 -11.47 0.50
C PRO A 86 26.57 -10.91 1.89
N ASP A 87 27.33 -9.92 2.36
CA ASP A 87 27.16 -9.31 3.68
C ASP A 87 26.08 -8.22 3.71
N GLU A 88 25.59 -7.77 2.55
CA GLU A 88 24.57 -6.72 2.41
C GLU A 88 23.44 -7.15 1.46
N PRO A 89 22.56 -8.08 1.90
CA PRO A 89 21.43 -8.51 1.09
C PRO A 89 20.45 -7.36 0.86
N SER A 90 19.99 -7.19 -0.39
CA SER A 90 18.99 -6.18 -0.75
C SER A 90 17.56 -6.56 -0.37
N ALA A 91 17.27 -7.86 -0.26
CA ALA A 91 15.97 -8.39 0.16
C ALA A 91 16.12 -9.78 0.79
N VAL A 92 15.19 -10.11 1.69
CA VAL A 92 15.07 -11.45 2.30
C VAL A 92 13.70 -12.01 1.98
N ASN A 93 13.67 -13.17 1.34
CA ASN A 93 12.43 -13.90 1.04
C ASN A 93 12.19 -14.97 2.11
N ILE A 94 11.05 -14.89 2.78
CA ILE A 94 10.65 -15.84 3.81
C ILE A 94 9.49 -16.67 3.28
N TYR A 95 9.58 -18.00 3.40
CA TYR A 95 8.57 -18.95 2.95
C TYR A 95 8.03 -19.74 4.15
N PRO A 96 6.95 -19.26 4.80
CA PRO A 96 6.33 -19.97 5.92
C PRO A 96 5.77 -21.32 5.47
N ILE A 97 5.83 -22.31 6.37
CA ILE A 97 5.29 -23.66 6.11
C ILE A 97 3.76 -23.72 6.17
N ASP A 98 3.14 -22.86 6.98
CA ASP A 98 1.69 -22.76 7.19
C ASP A 98 1.27 -21.34 7.62
N PHE A 99 -0.03 -21.12 7.80
CA PHE A 99 -0.60 -19.83 8.17
C PHE A 99 -0.29 -19.40 9.60
N GLU A 100 -0.16 -20.33 10.53
CA GLU A 100 0.16 -20.03 11.93
C GLU A 100 1.60 -19.54 12.05
N SER A 101 2.52 -20.23 11.36
CA SER A 101 3.94 -19.86 11.26
C SER A 101 4.11 -18.49 10.61
N LYS A 102 3.32 -18.20 9.57
CA LYS A 102 3.30 -16.88 8.94
C LYS A 102 2.86 -15.81 9.94
N ALA A 103 1.77 -16.03 10.70
CA ALA A 103 1.28 -15.08 11.69
C ALA A 103 2.34 -14.80 12.78
N GLN A 104 3.03 -15.83 13.27
CA GLN A 104 4.13 -15.65 14.23
C GLN A 104 5.27 -14.80 13.66
N ILE A 105 5.60 -14.96 12.38
CA ILE A 105 6.65 -14.17 11.72
C ILE A 105 6.20 -12.71 11.57
N THR A 106 4.96 -12.45 11.16
CA THR A 106 4.45 -11.08 11.07
C THR A 106 4.42 -10.40 12.43
N ASP A 107 3.96 -11.10 13.47
CA ASP A 107 3.91 -10.58 14.85
C ASP A 107 5.32 -10.24 15.36
N LEU A 108 6.31 -11.09 15.05
CA LEU A 108 7.71 -10.85 15.40
C LEU A 108 8.26 -9.59 14.70
N LEU A 109 7.98 -9.43 13.40
CA LEU A 109 8.42 -8.28 12.61
C LEU A 109 7.77 -6.99 13.09
N ASP A 110 6.47 -7.02 13.39
CA ASP A 110 5.74 -5.87 13.93
C ASP A 110 6.28 -5.47 15.31
N SER A 111 6.45 -6.44 16.21
CA SER A 111 7.04 -6.22 17.53
C SER A 111 8.46 -5.66 17.45
N TYR A 112 9.26 -6.12 16.48
CA TYR A 112 10.59 -5.58 16.23
C TYR A 112 10.51 -4.13 15.76
N ASN A 113 9.68 -3.86 14.75
CA ASN A 113 9.51 -2.52 14.18
C ASN A 113 9.01 -1.50 15.21
N GLU A 114 8.09 -1.91 16.09
CA GLU A 114 7.61 -1.07 17.18
C GLU A 114 8.75 -0.67 18.13
N ARG A 115 9.57 -1.63 18.59
CA ARG A 115 10.76 -1.34 19.40
C ARG A 115 11.77 -0.42 18.71
N MET A 116 11.96 -0.58 17.40
CA MET A 116 12.88 0.28 16.65
C MET A 116 12.36 1.72 16.54
N ARG A 117 11.05 1.91 16.39
CA ARG A 117 10.42 3.23 16.42
C ARG A 117 10.50 3.87 17.80
N GLU A 118 10.21 3.12 18.87
CA GLU A 118 10.29 3.60 20.26
C GLU A 118 11.70 4.04 20.65
N THR A 119 12.73 3.33 20.16
CA THR A 119 14.14 3.65 20.42
C THR A 119 14.71 4.74 19.50
N GLY A 120 13.88 5.35 18.64
CA GLY A 120 14.28 6.41 17.71
C GLY A 120 15.18 5.93 16.56
N ARG A 121 15.20 4.63 16.28
CA ARG A 121 16.03 3.98 15.26
C ARG A 121 15.22 3.72 13.99
N GLU A 122 14.68 4.78 13.41
CA GLU A 122 13.83 4.69 12.21
C GLU A 122 14.51 4.01 11.01
N GLY A 123 15.83 4.20 10.86
CA GLY A 123 16.62 3.56 9.80
C GLY A 123 16.76 2.03 9.91
N GLN A 124 16.28 1.44 11.01
CA GLN A 124 16.31 -0.01 11.24
C GLN A 124 14.91 -0.64 11.22
N VAL A 125 13.87 0.13 10.86
CA VAL A 125 12.51 -0.39 10.65
C VAL A 125 12.49 -1.24 9.38
N ILE A 126 11.98 -2.46 9.49
CA ILE A 126 11.87 -3.42 8.40
C ILE A 126 10.55 -3.18 7.67
N THR A 127 10.65 -2.93 6.37
CA THR A 127 9.51 -2.93 5.45
C THR A 127 9.39 -4.30 4.80
N TYR A 128 8.22 -4.93 4.92
CA TYR A 128 7.94 -6.22 4.30
C TYR A 128 6.62 -6.19 3.52
N SER A 129 6.47 -7.11 2.57
CA SER A 129 5.27 -7.29 1.76
C SER A 129 4.69 -8.68 1.97
N ASP A 130 3.38 -8.74 2.25
CA ASP A 130 2.68 -9.99 2.52
C ASP A 130 1.67 -10.29 1.42
N LEU A 131 2.17 -10.92 0.35
CA LEU A 131 1.35 -11.28 -0.81
C LEU A 131 0.23 -12.27 -0.44
N VAL A 132 0.52 -13.26 0.42
CA VAL A 132 -0.45 -14.28 0.81
C VAL A 132 -1.51 -13.69 1.72
N GLY A 133 -1.14 -12.81 2.65
CA GLY A 133 -2.10 -12.10 3.50
C GLY A 133 -3.02 -11.18 2.72
N ALA A 134 -2.49 -10.43 1.75
CA ALA A 134 -3.33 -9.58 0.91
C ALA A 134 -4.39 -10.38 0.14
N LEU A 135 -4.02 -11.56 -0.38
CA LEU A 135 -4.97 -12.46 -1.05
C LEU A 135 -5.97 -13.09 -0.08
N MET A 136 -5.51 -13.51 1.10
CA MET A 136 -6.36 -14.17 2.10
C MET A 136 -7.24 -13.21 2.89
N SER A 137 -6.94 -11.92 2.93
CA SER A 137 -7.78 -10.90 3.59
C SER A 137 -9.18 -10.92 2.98
N SER A 138 -9.28 -10.77 1.65
CA SER A 138 -10.55 -10.78 0.93
C SER A 138 -11.33 -12.09 1.14
N VAL A 139 -10.63 -13.22 1.16
CA VAL A 139 -11.25 -14.54 1.41
C VAL A 139 -11.81 -14.60 2.84
N THR A 140 -11.02 -14.16 3.81
CA THR A 140 -11.40 -14.13 5.23
C THR A 140 -12.59 -13.20 5.45
N ASP A 141 -12.60 -12.02 4.83
CA ASP A 141 -13.69 -11.05 4.91
C ASP A 141 -15.01 -11.61 4.35
N ILE A 142 -14.95 -12.32 3.22
CA ILE A 142 -16.12 -13.02 2.64
C ILE A 142 -16.63 -14.10 3.60
N ILE A 143 -15.73 -14.95 4.12
CA ILE A 143 -16.09 -16.01 5.06
C ILE A 143 -16.74 -15.43 6.32
N ASN A 144 -16.17 -14.37 6.89
CA ASN A 144 -16.70 -13.69 8.07
C ASN A 144 -18.09 -13.11 7.79
N THR A 145 -18.27 -12.49 6.63
CA THR A 145 -19.57 -11.93 6.23
C THR A 145 -20.63 -13.03 6.14
N ILE A 146 -20.34 -14.14 5.47
CA ILE A 146 -21.25 -15.29 5.39
C ILE A 146 -21.54 -15.85 6.79
N SER A 147 -20.49 -15.98 7.61
CA SER A 147 -20.62 -16.50 8.98
C SER A 147 -21.55 -15.63 9.81
N TYR A 148 -21.43 -14.31 9.76
CA TYR A 148 -22.33 -13.41 10.47
C TYR A 148 -23.77 -13.50 9.98
N VAL A 149 -23.98 -13.62 8.66
CA VAL A 149 -25.33 -13.80 8.10
C VAL A 149 -25.94 -15.12 8.59
N LEU A 150 -25.19 -16.22 8.59
CA LEU A 150 -25.66 -17.51 9.11
C LEU A 150 -25.96 -17.45 10.61
N ILE A 151 -25.09 -16.83 11.41
CA ILE A 151 -25.32 -16.63 12.84
C ILE A 151 -26.59 -15.81 13.07
N ALA A 152 -26.83 -14.76 12.29
CA ALA A 152 -28.05 -13.96 12.38
C ALA A 152 -29.32 -14.80 12.08
N PHE A 153 -29.28 -15.65 11.04
CA PHE A 153 -30.39 -16.55 10.74
C PHE A 153 -30.67 -17.54 11.88
N VAL A 154 -29.61 -18.13 12.45
CA VAL A 154 -29.72 -19.03 13.60
C VAL A 154 -30.28 -18.29 14.81
N ALA A 155 -29.80 -17.09 15.10
CA ALA A 155 -30.27 -16.28 16.22
C ALA A 155 -31.77 -15.96 16.10
N ILE A 156 -32.24 -15.55 14.92
CA ILE A 156 -33.68 -15.32 14.66
C ILE A 156 -34.47 -16.61 14.87
N SER A 157 -33.98 -17.73 14.35
CA SER A 157 -34.65 -19.04 14.48
C SER A 157 -34.78 -19.47 15.94
N LEU A 158 -33.75 -19.21 16.76
CA LEU A 158 -33.79 -19.47 18.20
C LEU A 158 -34.80 -18.59 18.92
N VAL A 159 -34.91 -17.31 18.57
CA VAL A 159 -35.90 -16.40 19.15
C VAL A 159 -37.32 -16.83 18.79
N VAL A 160 -37.57 -17.19 17.52
CA VAL A 160 -38.88 -17.70 17.10
C VAL A 160 -39.24 -18.99 17.86
N SER A 161 -38.27 -19.89 18.03
CA SER A 161 -38.45 -21.13 18.78
C SER A 161 -38.78 -20.87 20.27
N SER A 162 -38.08 -19.93 20.92
CA SER A 162 -38.34 -19.61 22.33
C SER A 162 -39.72 -18.98 22.54
N ILE A 163 -40.17 -18.14 21.61
CA ILE A 163 -41.53 -17.57 21.63
C ILE A 163 -42.57 -18.69 21.44
N MET A 164 -42.34 -19.65 20.54
CA MET A 164 -43.25 -20.79 20.36
C MET A 164 -43.40 -21.61 21.63
N ILE A 165 -42.30 -21.90 22.34
CA ILE A 165 -42.35 -22.59 23.64
C ILE A 165 -43.19 -21.77 24.65
N GLY A 166 -43.00 -20.44 24.68
CA GLY A 166 -43.78 -19.54 25.53
C GLY A 166 -45.28 -19.57 25.22
N VAL A 167 -45.66 -19.53 23.94
CA VAL A 167 -47.08 -19.57 23.52
C VAL A 167 -47.71 -20.92 23.85
N ILE A 168 -47.03 -22.02 23.57
CA ILE A 168 -47.53 -23.38 23.85
C ILE A 168 -47.74 -23.56 25.36
N THR A 169 -46.77 -23.18 26.18
CA THR A 169 -46.90 -23.27 27.64
C THR A 169 -47.99 -22.35 28.20
N TYR A 170 -48.15 -21.14 27.64
CA TYR A 170 -49.24 -20.24 28.01
C TYR A 170 -50.62 -20.83 27.72
N ILE A 171 -50.83 -21.37 26.52
CA ILE A 171 -52.10 -22.02 26.13
C ILE A 171 -52.35 -23.23 27.03
N SER A 172 -51.35 -24.06 27.31
CA SER A 172 -51.47 -25.23 28.18
C SER A 172 -51.96 -24.87 29.59
N VAL A 173 -51.47 -23.77 30.17
CA VAL A 173 -51.95 -23.27 31.46
C VAL A 173 -53.39 -22.74 31.37
N LEU A 174 -53.74 -22.06 30.28
CA LEU A 174 -55.10 -21.55 30.07
C LEU A 174 -56.13 -22.68 29.96
N GLU A 175 -55.85 -23.72 29.19
CA GLU A 175 -56.74 -24.87 29.03
C GLU A 175 -56.99 -25.58 30.36
N ARG A 176 -55.94 -25.69 31.19
CA ARG A 176 -56.00 -26.35 32.49
C ARG A 176 -56.25 -25.40 33.66
N ARG A 177 -56.64 -24.14 33.42
CA ARG A 177 -56.84 -23.14 34.49
C ARG A 177 -57.81 -23.60 35.57
N LYS A 178 -58.91 -24.26 35.18
CA LYS A 178 -59.91 -24.77 36.13
C LYS A 178 -59.35 -25.90 36.97
N GLU A 179 -58.62 -26.83 36.36
CA GLU A 179 -57.95 -27.93 37.07
C GLU A 179 -56.96 -27.39 38.10
N ILE A 180 -56.10 -26.45 37.69
CA ILE A 180 -55.11 -25.80 38.56
C ILE A 180 -55.80 -25.01 39.69
N GLY A 181 -56.91 -24.32 39.40
CA GLY A 181 -57.69 -23.59 40.40
C GLY A 181 -58.32 -24.49 41.46
N ILE A 182 -58.83 -25.66 41.06
CA ILE A 182 -59.35 -26.67 41.99
C ILE A 182 -58.21 -27.26 42.81
N LEU A 183 -57.07 -27.59 42.19
CA LEU A 183 -55.86 -28.07 42.90
C LEU A 183 -55.40 -27.08 43.99
N ARG A 184 -55.38 -25.79 43.68
CA ARG A 184 -55.07 -24.74 44.67
C ARG A 184 -56.09 -24.66 45.80
N ALA A 185 -57.37 -24.82 45.51
CA ALA A 185 -58.42 -24.80 46.54
C ALA A 185 -58.31 -25.99 47.52
N VAL A 186 -57.72 -27.11 47.09
CA VAL A 186 -57.49 -28.32 47.91
C VAL A 186 -56.13 -28.29 48.64
N GLY A 187 -55.38 -27.18 48.52
CA GLY A 187 -54.13 -26.97 49.26
C GLY A 187 -52.87 -27.40 48.51
N ALA A 188 -52.95 -27.70 47.22
CA ALA A 188 -51.76 -27.82 46.38
C ALA A 188 -51.23 -26.41 46.05
N SER A 189 -50.14 -26.02 46.71
CA SER A 189 -49.42 -24.77 46.47
C SER A 189 -48.38 -24.91 45.37
#